data_AF-A0A7U7DDC8-F1
#
_entry.id   AF-A0A7U7DDC8-F1
#
_cell.length_a   1.000
_cell.length_b   1.000
_cell.length_c   1.000
_cell.angle_alpha   90.00
_cell.angle_beta   90.00
_cell.angle_gamma   90.00
#
_symmetry.space_group_name_H-M   'P 1'
#
loop_
_entity.id
_entity.type
_entity.pdbx_description
1 polymer ?
#
loop_
_entity_poly.entity_id
_entity_poly.type
_entity_poly.pdbx_seq_one_letter_code
_entity_poly.pdbx_strand_id
1 'polypeptide(L)'
;MPEIYDRKKLIDYLLRRQFGSLAPPPVPTLSGMRLDAMLDKASWKRDLAMAGRSNEATPMEKQRARYEAMSLAELNAQVEAAKSSDLEKAKQLAKEAKLSREKRWRHWAKKDLWSEAELAALCCGFVPDERGMPNDPGRVNGSDQQAIAILRAEDDIRRGTLSQRLAFVPRDDADSAARMYGTARHFVPSVAAEWAAQQFDTFPASLLAAVRERDRSSAADLAAIVPVPEIAPKANKPLDERERTTLLCVIGALAKHAKLDLSQHMKAGDTIAAIVPELQLTGRTIGEHLKKVGEAMEKRTK
;
A
#
# COMPACT_ATOMS: atom_id res chain seq x y z
N MET A 1 8.90 -37.79 -37.87
CA MET A 1 9.37 -36.39 -37.82
C MET A 1 9.05 -35.59 -36.53
N PRO A 2 8.10 -35.94 -35.63
CA PRO A 2 7.87 -35.15 -34.42
C PRO A 2 8.88 -35.37 -33.27
N GLU A 3 9.52 -36.56 -33.16
CA GLU A 3 10.44 -36.89 -32.05
C GLU A 3 11.73 -36.05 -32.02
N ILE A 4 12.27 -35.66 -33.18
CA ILE A 4 13.53 -34.91 -33.27
C ILE A 4 13.35 -33.48 -32.73
N TYR A 5 12.18 -32.88 -32.97
CA TYR A 5 11.86 -31.53 -32.53
C TYR A 5 11.66 -31.47 -31.01
N ASP A 6 11.12 -32.54 -30.42
CA ASP A 6 10.95 -32.67 -28.97
C ASP A 6 12.30 -32.88 -28.28
N ARG A 7 13.15 -33.76 -28.85
CA ARG A 7 14.50 -34.01 -28.35
C ARG A 7 15.36 -32.75 -28.27
N LYS A 8 15.39 -31.94 -29.33
CA LYS A 8 16.18 -30.70 -29.35
C LYS A 8 15.74 -29.72 -28.27
N LYS A 9 14.44 -29.59 -28.02
CA LYS A 9 13.89 -28.72 -26.95
C LYS A 9 14.30 -29.18 -25.56
N LEU A 10 14.29 -30.48 -25.30
CA LEU A 10 14.71 -31.06 -24.02
C LEU A 10 16.20 -30.79 -23.76
N ILE A 11 17.04 -30.99 -24.78
CA ILE A 11 18.48 -30.69 -24.71
C ILE A 11 18.72 -29.19 -24.48
N ASP A 12 18.02 -28.34 -25.24
CA ASP A 12 18.15 -26.89 -25.09
C ASP A 12 17.69 -26.40 -23.70
N TYR A 13 16.66 -27.01 -23.11
CA TYR A 13 16.23 -26.74 -21.73
C TYR A 13 17.32 -27.10 -20.71
N LEU A 14 17.90 -28.30 -20.78
CA LEU A 14 18.96 -28.73 -19.86
C LEU A 14 20.23 -27.87 -19.99
N LEU A 15 20.63 -27.53 -21.22
CA LEU A 15 21.78 -26.67 -21.47
C LEU A 15 21.55 -25.24 -20.95
N ARG A 16 20.35 -24.68 -21.15
CA ARG A 16 19.99 -23.36 -20.60
C ARG A 16 20.06 -23.34 -19.08
N ARG A 17 19.58 -24.41 -18.44
CA ARG A 17 19.60 -24.57 -16.98
C ARG A 17 21.02 -24.66 -16.43
N GLN A 18 21.92 -25.34 -17.13
CA GLN A 18 23.28 -25.60 -16.66
C GLN A 18 24.26 -24.45 -16.93
N PHE A 19 24.16 -23.79 -18.08
CA PHE A 19 25.15 -22.79 -18.52
C PHE A 19 24.63 -21.35 -18.57
N GLY A 20 23.31 -21.14 -18.45
CA GLY A 20 22.70 -19.82 -18.63
C GLY A 20 22.74 -19.34 -20.08
N SER A 21 21.55 -19.16 -20.68
CA SER A 21 21.27 -18.67 -22.06
C SER A 21 21.96 -19.37 -23.24
N LEU A 22 21.14 -19.81 -24.21
CA LEU A 22 21.56 -20.23 -25.57
C LEU A 22 21.34 -19.11 -26.65
N ALA A 23 21.10 -17.85 -26.20
CA ALA A 23 20.86 -16.55 -26.90
C ALA A 23 19.58 -16.39 -27.78
N PRO A 24 19.08 -15.16 -28.08
CA PRO A 24 18.80 -13.97 -27.24
C PRO A 24 17.32 -13.94 -26.75
N PRO A 25 16.90 -13.03 -25.85
CA PRO A 25 15.47 -12.79 -25.58
C PRO A 25 14.77 -12.04 -26.73
N PRO A 26 13.45 -12.22 -26.95
CA PRO A 26 12.71 -11.36 -27.87
C PRO A 26 12.68 -9.92 -27.32
N VAL A 27 13.09 -8.94 -28.13
CA VAL A 27 12.87 -7.49 -27.89
C VAL A 27 11.38 -7.19 -28.05
N PRO A 28 10.77 -6.13 -27.43
CA PRO A 28 11.38 -4.85 -27.04
C PRO A 28 10.96 -4.32 -25.66
N THR A 29 11.89 -3.71 -24.90
CA THR A 29 11.69 -2.44 -24.18
C THR A 29 12.99 -1.96 -23.54
N LEU A 30 13.15 -0.65 -23.48
CA LEU A 30 14.28 0.07 -22.91
C LEU A 30 14.59 -0.35 -21.47
N SER A 31 15.89 -0.52 -21.21
CA SER A 31 16.55 -0.75 -19.91
C SER A 31 16.48 -2.19 -19.37
N GLY A 32 17.65 -2.86 -19.35
CA GLY A 32 17.91 -3.94 -18.38
C GLY A 32 18.44 -5.28 -18.89
N MET A 33 18.81 -5.46 -20.17
CA MET A 33 19.33 -6.76 -20.64
C MET A 33 20.85 -6.90 -20.48
N ARG A 34 21.26 -7.91 -19.69
CA ARG A 34 22.64 -8.37 -19.49
C ARG A 34 23.31 -8.75 -20.82
N LEU A 35 24.31 -7.97 -21.21
CA LEU A 35 25.25 -8.22 -22.32
C LEU A 35 26.22 -9.38 -22.06
N ASP A 36 26.27 -9.92 -20.84
CA ASP A 36 27.34 -10.79 -20.36
C ASP A 36 27.44 -12.15 -21.09
N ALA A 37 26.32 -12.74 -21.52
CA ALA A 37 26.32 -14.10 -22.08
C ALA A 37 26.80 -14.21 -23.54
N MET A 38 26.61 -13.17 -24.37
CA MET A 38 27.13 -13.16 -25.75
C MET A 38 28.62 -12.87 -25.83
N LEU A 39 29.16 -12.15 -24.82
CA LEU A 39 30.58 -11.89 -24.68
C LEU A 39 31.37 -13.16 -24.33
N ASP A 40 30.72 -14.14 -23.68
CA ASP A 40 31.38 -15.31 -23.08
C ASP A 40 31.80 -16.40 -24.07
N LYS A 41 31.01 -16.66 -25.13
CA LYS A 41 31.39 -17.65 -26.17
C LYS A 41 32.51 -17.11 -27.07
N ALA A 42 32.48 -15.81 -27.36
CA ALA A 42 33.47 -15.16 -28.20
C ALA A 42 34.79 -14.93 -27.46
N SER A 43 34.75 -14.59 -26.16
CA SER A 43 35.94 -14.54 -25.31
C SER A 43 36.58 -15.92 -25.17
N TRP A 44 35.79 -16.96 -24.89
CA TRP A 44 36.33 -18.31 -24.69
C TRP A 44 36.98 -18.90 -25.96
N LYS A 45 36.38 -18.68 -27.14
CA LYS A 45 37.01 -19.06 -28.42
C LYS A 45 38.26 -18.24 -28.75
N ARG A 46 38.28 -16.96 -28.37
CA ARG A 46 39.47 -16.11 -28.49
C ARG A 46 40.59 -16.63 -27.58
N ASP A 47 40.29 -16.97 -26.34
CA ASP A 47 41.27 -17.49 -25.38
C ASP A 47 41.84 -18.85 -25.82
N LEU A 48 41.00 -19.75 -26.33
CA LEU A 48 41.46 -21.00 -26.94
C LEU A 48 42.35 -20.78 -28.16
N ALA A 49 42.01 -19.81 -29.02
CA ALA A 49 42.81 -19.47 -30.19
C ALA A 49 44.18 -18.90 -29.78
N MET A 50 44.22 -18.05 -28.74
CA MET A 50 45.46 -17.52 -28.16
C MET A 50 46.32 -18.61 -27.51
N ALA A 51 45.70 -19.68 -27.00
CA ALA A 51 46.39 -20.84 -26.43
C ALA A 51 46.76 -21.93 -27.47
N GLY A 52 46.51 -21.71 -28.77
CA GLY A 52 46.80 -22.69 -29.83
C GLY A 52 45.87 -23.91 -29.86
N ARG A 53 44.73 -23.86 -29.15
CA ARG A 53 43.76 -24.96 -28.95
C ARG A 53 42.41 -24.66 -29.61
N SER A 54 42.44 -23.96 -30.75
CA SER A 54 41.26 -23.46 -31.47
C SER A 54 40.25 -24.53 -31.91
N ASN A 55 40.68 -25.80 -32.01
CA ASN A 55 39.84 -26.92 -32.41
C ASN A 55 39.09 -27.59 -31.25
N GLU A 56 39.27 -27.13 -30.00
CA GLU A 56 38.60 -27.75 -28.86
C GLU A 56 37.13 -27.35 -28.74
N ALA A 57 36.27 -28.36 -28.60
CA ALA A 57 34.86 -28.15 -28.33
C ALA A 57 34.65 -27.44 -26.98
N THR A 58 33.74 -26.48 -26.96
CA THR A 58 33.34 -25.76 -25.74
C THR A 58 32.75 -26.73 -24.70
N PRO A 59 32.81 -26.41 -23.39
CA PRO A 59 32.14 -27.22 -22.36
C PRO A 59 30.65 -27.46 -22.65
N MET A 60 29.98 -26.46 -23.24
CA MET A 60 28.59 -26.54 -23.67
C MET A 60 28.40 -27.49 -24.87
N GLU A 61 29.28 -27.44 -25.87
CA GLU A 61 29.25 -28.35 -27.03
C GLU A 61 29.54 -29.80 -26.62
N LYS A 62 30.50 -30.02 -25.71
CA LYS A 62 30.78 -31.33 -25.12
C LYS A 62 29.56 -31.88 -24.36
N GLN A 63 28.84 -31.02 -23.63
CA GLN A 63 27.64 -31.42 -22.91
C GLN A 63 26.44 -31.66 -23.84
N ARG A 64 26.28 -30.86 -24.91
CA ARG A 64 25.25 -31.12 -25.93
C ARG A 64 25.45 -32.48 -26.58
N ALA A 65 26.69 -32.82 -26.99
CA ALA A 65 27.01 -34.13 -27.56
C ALA A 65 26.67 -35.29 -26.61
N ARG A 66 26.86 -35.12 -25.30
CA ARG A 66 26.44 -36.10 -24.29
C ARG A 66 24.92 -36.30 -24.26
N TYR A 67 24.13 -35.23 -24.30
CA TYR A 67 22.66 -35.34 -24.35
C TYR A 67 22.15 -35.89 -25.69
N GLU A 68 22.85 -35.63 -26.79
CA GLU A 68 22.57 -36.21 -28.12
C GLU A 68 22.91 -37.72 -28.19
N ALA A 69 23.84 -38.20 -27.36
CA ALA A 69 24.17 -39.62 -27.26
C ALA A 69 23.25 -40.44 -26.33
N MET A 70 22.51 -39.79 -25.43
CA MET A 70 21.58 -40.46 -24.51
C MET A 70 20.35 -41.04 -25.22
N SER A 71 19.62 -41.96 -24.59
CA SER A 71 18.30 -42.35 -25.08
C SER A 71 17.24 -41.26 -24.79
N LEU A 72 16.13 -41.27 -25.52
CA LEU A 72 15.04 -40.31 -25.29
C LEU A 72 14.40 -40.50 -23.89
N ALA A 73 14.34 -41.73 -23.39
CA ALA A 73 13.82 -42.06 -22.06
C ALA A 73 14.70 -41.45 -20.94
N GLU A 74 16.03 -41.58 -21.06
CA GLU A 74 16.98 -40.97 -20.12
C GLU A 74 16.93 -39.44 -20.15
N LEU A 75 16.81 -38.86 -21.35
CA LEU A 75 16.70 -37.41 -21.50
C LEU A 75 15.44 -36.86 -20.85
N ASN A 76 14.29 -37.51 -21.07
CA ASN A 76 13.03 -37.16 -20.41
C ASN A 76 13.12 -37.28 -18.89
N ALA A 77 13.71 -38.37 -18.38
CA ALA A 77 13.91 -38.55 -16.94
C ALA A 77 14.76 -37.43 -16.32
N GLN A 78 15.83 -36.98 -17.02
CA GLN A 78 16.64 -35.85 -16.56
C GLN A 78 15.89 -34.51 -16.59
N VAL A 79 15.05 -34.27 -17.60
CA VAL A 79 14.23 -33.06 -17.66
C VAL A 79 13.20 -33.03 -16.53
N GLU A 80 12.53 -34.14 -16.25
CA GLU A 80 11.56 -34.20 -15.15
C GLU A 80 12.24 -34.09 -13.77
N ALA A 81 13.43 -34.67 -13.60
CA ALA A 81 14.25 -34.46 -12.40
C ALA A 81 14.71 -33.00 -12.27
N ALA A 82 15.04 -32.33 -13.38
CA ALA A 82 15.38 -30.92 -13.40
C ALA A 82 14.19 -30.03 -13.01
N LYS A 83 13.02 -30.26 -13.61
CA LYS A 83 11.78 -29.53 -13.30
C LYS A 83 11.37 -29.71 -11.84
N SER A 84 11.40 -30.94 -11.31
CA SER A 84 11.04 -31.20 -9.92
C SER A 84 12.02 -30.53 -8.95
N SER A 85 13.32 -30.57 -9.24
CA SER A 85 14.35 -29.84 -8.47
C SER A 85 14.13 -28.33 -8.51
N ASP A 86 13.81 -27.76 -9.67
CA ASP A 86 13.57 -26.33 -9.83
C ASP A 86 12.28 -25.90 -9.11
N LEU A 87 11.25 -26.75 -9.12
CA LEU A 87 10.01 -26.55 -8.38
C LEU A 87 10.24 -26.59 -6.87
N GLU A 88 11.07 -27.52 -6.37
CA GLU A 88 11.45 -27.54 -4.95
C GLU A 88 12.29 -26.32 -4.56
N LYS A 89 13.23 -25.88 -5.40
CA LYS A 89 13.97 -24.63 -5.19
C LYS A 89 13.03 -23.43 -5.18
N ALA A 90 12.07 -23.36 -6.09
CA ALA A 90 11.08 -22.27 -6.13
C ALA A 90 10.21 -22.26 -4.85
N LYS A 91 9.80 -23.43 -4.36
CA LYS A 91 9.08 -23.55 -3.08
C LYS A 91 9.94 -23.10 -1.90
N GLN A 92 11.22 -23.48 -1.86
CA GLN A 92 12.16 -23.04 -0.82
C GLN A 92 12.34 -21.52 -0.84
N LEU A 93 12.62 -20.94 -2.01
CA LEU A 93 12.72 -19.49 -2.19
C LEU A 93 11.43 -18.76 -1.79
N ALA A 94 10.26 -19.32 -2.12
CA ALA A 94 8.98 -18.75 -1.70
C ALA A 94 8.79 -18.80 -0.17
N LYS A 95 9.21 -19.87 0.49
CA LYS A 95 9.20 -19.98 1.96
C LYS A 95 10.15 -18.97 2.61
N GLU A 96 11.36 -18.85 2.08
CA GLU A 96 12.36 -17.88 2.55
C GLU A 96 11.87 -16.44 2.34
N ALA A 97 11.28 -16.15 1.18
CA ALA A 97 10.66 -14.86 0.88
C ALA A 97 9.55 -14.55 1.90
N LYS A 98 8.66 -15.51 2.18
CA LYS A 98 7.60 -15.34 3.18
C LYS A 98 8.17 -15.02 4.57
N LEU A 99 9.16 -15.78 5.04
CA LEU A 99 9.82 -15.54 6.32
C LEU A 99 10.53 -14.18 6.37
N SER A 100 11.14 -13.76 5.27
CA SER A 100 11.79 -12.45 5.14
C SER A 100 10.76 -11.32 5.23
N ARG A 101 9.62 -11.45 4.52
CA ARG A 101 8.50 -10.50 4.59
C ARG A 101 7.93 -10.39 6.01
N GLU A 102 7.71 -11.51 6.68
CA GLU A 102 7.18 -11.55 8.06
C GLU A 102 8.04 -10.74 9.04
N LYS A 103 9.37 -10.80 8.90
CA LYS A 103 10.30 -10.01 9.72
C LYS A 103 10.17 -8.50 9.48
N ARG A 104 9.77 -8.09 8.28
CA ARG A 104 9.68 -6.68 7.87
C ARG A 104 8.36 -6.02 8.27
N TRP A 105 7.31 -6.78 8.56
CA TRP A 105 6.02 -6.20 8.94
C TRP A 105 6.09 -5.31 10.18
N ARG A 106 6.96 -5.61 11.14
CA ARG A 106 7.17 -4.75 12.30
C ARG A 106 7.74 -3.38 11.94
N HIS A 107 8.58 -3.29 10.91
CA HIS A 107 9.10 -2.01 10.42
C HIS A 107 7.98 -1.17 9.82
N TRP A 108 7.19 -1.78 8.93
CA TRP A 108 6.08 -1.09 8.27
C TRP A 108 4.96 -0.68 9.22
N ALA A 109 4.68 -1.50 10.23
CA ALA A 109 3.73 -1.17 11.28
C ALA A 109 4.13 0.08 12.08
N LYS A 110 5.43 0.29 12.32
CA LYS A 110 5.99 1.42 13.09
C LYS A 110 5.99 2.74 12.35
N LYS A 111 5.91 2.73 11.01
CA LYS A 111 5.95 3.94 10.20
C LYS A 111 4.74 4.84 10.50
N ASP A 112 4.91 6.15 10.59
CA ASP A 112 3.79 7.02 10.99
C ASP A 112 2.71 7.13 9.93
N LEU A 113 3.10 7.15 8.66
CA LEU A 113 2.21 7.27 7.51
C LEU A 113 2.69 6.36 6.38
N TRP A 114 1.74 5.81 5.63
CA TRP A 114 1.98 5.09 4.38
C TRP A 114 1.59 5.96 3.19
N SER A 115 2.42 5.99 2.16
CA SER A 115 2.02 6.59 0.87
C SER A 115 1.01 5.70 0.14
N GLU A 116 0.30 6.25 -0.85
CA GLU A 116 -0.64 5.47 -1.70
C GLU A 116 0.05 4.25 -2.34
N ALA A 117 1.26 4.43 -2.87
CA ALA A 117 2.04 3.35 -3.49
C ALA A 117 2.47 2.27 -2.47
N GLU A 118 2.84 2.68 -1.26
CA GLU A 118 3.18 1.75 -0.18
C GLU A 118 1.96 0.94 0.25
N LEU A 119 0.84 1.61 0.47
CA LEU A 119 -0.41 0.94 0.84
C LEU A 119 -0.84 -0.06 -0.25
N ALA A 120 -0.76 0.31 -1.53
CA ALA A 120 -1.12 -0.59 -2.63
C ALA A 120 -0.26 -1.86 -2.68
N ALA A 121 1.05 -1.72 -2.46
CA ALA A 121 1.96 -2.87 -2.36
C ALA A 121 1.61 -3.76 -1.15
N LEU A 122 1.32 -3.16 0.01
CA LEU A 122 0.93 -3.88 1.22
C LEU A 122 -0.42 -4.60 1.07
N CYS A 123 -1.42 -4.01 0.41
CA CYS A 123 -2.69 -4.64 0.05
C CYS A 123 -2.47 -5.93 -0.75
N CYS A 124 -1.48 -5.94 -1.63
CA CYS A 124 -1.11 -7.11 -2.44
C CYS A 124 -0.20 -8.10 -1.70
N GLY A 125 0.16 -7.85 -0.44
CA GLY A 125 1.05 -8.72 0.35
C GLY A 125 2.54 -8.60 -0.03
N PHE A 126 2.93 -7.54 -0.73
CA PHE A 126 4.32 -7.23 -1.07
C PHE A 126 4.93 -6.26 -0.07
N VAL A 127 6.23 -6.39 0.17
CA VAL A 127 7.00 -5.35 0.88
C VAL A 127 7.23 -4.19 -0.08
N PRO A 128 6.81 -2.95 0.28
CA PRO A 128 7.06 -1.79 -0.57
C PRO A 128 8.56 -1.51 -0.76
N ASP A 129 8.89 -0.89 -1.88
CA ASP A 129 10.26 -0.47 -2.16
C ASP A 129 10.59 0.77 -1.31
N GLU A 130 11.57 0.65 -0.42
CA GLU A 130 12.06 1.75 0.39
C GLU A 130 13.55 1.96 0.12
N ARG A 131 13.97 3.23 0.02
CA ARG A 131 15.38 3.55 -0.25
C ARG A 131 16.27 3.01 0.87
N GLY A 132 17.23 2.17 0.51
CA GLY A 132 18.14 1.52 1.47
C GLY A 132 17.64 0.19 2.02
N MET A 133 16.44 -0.26 1.64
CA MET A 133 15.97 -1.62 1.91
C MET A 133 16.14 -2.51 0.67
N PRO A 134 16.45 -3.81 0.85
CA PRO A 134 16.45 -4.75 -0.28
C PRO A 134 15.03 -4.90 -0.84
N ASN A 135 14.90 -4.99 -2.17
CA ASN A 135 13.64 -5.30 -2.83
C ASN A 135 12.96 -6.54 -2.24
N ASP A 136 11.64 -6.61 -2.38
CA ASP A 136 10.88 -7.79 -1.97
C ASP A 136 11.38 -9.04 -2.72
N PRO A 137 11.81 -10.10 -2.02
CA PRO A 137 12.41 -11.29 -2.64
C PRO A 137 11.45 -12.09 -3.52
N GLY A 138 10.14 -11.89 -3.40
CA GLY A 138 9.13 -12.52 -4.27
C GLY A 138 8.54 -11.57 -5.31
N ARG A 139 9.03 -10.33 -5.39
CA ARG A 139 8.64 -9.39 -6.46
C ARG A 139 9.56 -9.59 -7.65
N VAL A 140 8.97 -9.94 -8.78
CA VAL A 140 9.71 -10.16 -10.02
C VAL A 140 9.63 -8.88 -10.84
N ASN A 141 10.77 -8.22 -11.01
CA ASN A 141 10.86 -7.03 -11.85
C ASN A 141 10.36 -7.35 -13.27
N GLY A 142 9.40 -6.58 -13.77
CA GLY A 142 8.79 -6.79 -15.09
C GLY A 142 7.70 -7.87 -15.13
N SER A 143 7.21 -8.35 -13.99
CA SER A 143 6.02 -9.21 -13.97
C SER A 143 4.75 -8.37 -14.17
N ASP A 144 4.14 -8.49 -15.34
CA ASP A 144 2.89 -7.81 -15.68
C ASP A 144 1.77 -8.13 -14.68
N GLN A 145 1.68 -9.38 -14.21
CA GLN A 145 0.65 -9.79 -13.26
C GLN A 145 0.77 -9.07 -11.91
N GLN A 146 1.99 -8.92 -11.38
CA GLN A 146 2.22 -8.21 -10.13
C GLN A 146 1.96 -6.71 -10.29
N ALA A 147 2.37 -6.13 -11.42
CA ALA A 147 2.10 -4.72 -11.72
C ALA A 147 0.58 -4.45 -11.84
N ILE A 148 -0.15 -5.32 -12.54
CA ILE A 148 -1.61 -5.23 -12.67
C ILE A 148 -2.30 -5.34 -11.31
N ALA A 149 -1.83 -6.23 -10.43
CA ALA A 149 -2.40 -6.37 -9.09
C ALA A 149 -2.24 -5.08 -8.25
N ILE A 150 -1.04 -4.48 -8.28
CA ILE A 150 -0.77 -3.22 -7.58
C ILE A 150 -1.63 -2.08 -8.14
N LEU A 151 -1.73 -1.95 -9.46
CA LEU A 151 -2.57 -0.92 -10.09
C LEU A 151 -4.05 -1.07 -9.72
N ARG A 152 -4.57 -2.30 -9.65
CA ARG A 152 -5.94 -2.55 -9.18
C ARG A 152 -6.13 -2.14 -7.73
N ALA A 153 -5.16 -2.45 -6.86
CA ALA A 153 -5.19 -2.03 -5.46
C ALA A 153 -5.16 -0.50 -5.32
N GLU A 154 -4.37 0.21 -6.12
CA GLU A 154 -4.37 1.67 -6.17
C GLU A 154 -5.75 2.23 -6.53
N ASP A 155 -6.40 1.69 -7.56
CA ASP A 155 -7.74 2.14 -7.97
C ASP A 155 -8.78 1.87 -6.88
N ASP A 156 -8.69 0.75 -6.15
CA ASP A 156 -9.55 0.46 -5.02
C ASP A 156 -9.32 1.41 -3.83
N ILE A 157 -8.06 1.76 -3.54
CA ILE A 157 -7.70 2.77 -2.53
C ILE A 157 -8.31 4.13 -2.92
N ARG A 158 -8.20 4.53 -4.19
CA ARG A 158 -8.79 5.77 -4.70
C ARG A 158 -10.31 5.77 -4.58
N ARG A 159 -10.98 4.67 -4.95
CA ARG A 159 -12.43 4.51 -4.78
C ARG A 159 -12.86 4.55 -3.30
N GLY A 160 -12.11 3.89 -2.42
CA GLY A 160 -12.33 3.92 -0.97
C GLY A 160 -12.21 5.34 -0.40
N THR A 161 -11.21 6.09 -0.88
CA THR A 161 -11.00 7.48 -0.49
C THR A 161 -12.12 8.40 -1.00
N LEU A 162 -12.49 8.28 -2.27
CA LEU A 162 -13.57 9.08 -2.88
C LEU A 162 -14.94 8.82 -2.23
N SER A 163 -15.20 7.57 -1.83
CA SER A 163 -16.42 7.18 -1.12
C SER A 163 -16.38 7.45 0.39
N GLN A 164 -15.32 8.11 0.89
CA GLN A 164 -15.10 8.41 2.31
C GLN A 164 -15.04 7.19 3.23
N ARG A 165 -14.81 6.00 2.68
CA ARG A 165 -14.61 4.75 3.45
C ARG A 165 -13.19 4.59 3.96
N LEU A 166 -12.24 5.28 3.34
CA LEU A 166 -10.83 5.30 3.73
C LEU A 166 -10.40 6.75 3.96
N ALA A 167 -10.03 7.07 5.20
CA ALA A 167 -9.50 8.38 5.55
C ALA A 167 -8.03 8.52 5.13
N PHE A 168 -7.65 9.71 4.68
CA PHE A 168 -6.26 10.03 4.34
C PHE A 168 -5.88 11.40 4.91
N VAL A 169 -4.59 11.58 5.13
CA VAL A 169 -3.95 12.84 5.50
C VAL A 169 -3.44 13.49 4.21
N PRO A 170 -3.96 14.68 3.83
CA PRO A 170 -3.45 15.41 2.68
C PRO A 170 -2.07 15.99 2.99
N ARG A 171 -1.22 16.09 1.96
CA ARG A 171 -0.01 16.92 2.00
C ARG A 171 -0.33 18.35 1.57
N ASP A 172 -0.05 19.31 2.45
CA ASP A 172 -0.28 20.74 2.18
C ASP A 172 0.67 21.29 1.08
N ASP A 173 1.86 20.69 0.94
CA ASP A 173 2.89 21.06 -0.03
C ASP A 173 2.74 20.36 -1.40
N ALA A 174 1.68 19.58 -1.61
CA ALA A 174 1.47 18.84 -2.84
C ALA A 174 1.08 19.78 -4.00
N ASP A 175 1.81 19.70 -5.11
CA ASP A 175 1.47 20.41 -6.35
C ASP A 175 0.29 19.75 -7.08
N SER A 176 -0.19 20.39 -8.17
CA SER A 176 -1.30 19.86 -8.96
C SER A 176 -0.98 18.48 -9.55
N ALA A 177 0.27 18.22 -9.93
CA ALA A 177 0.68 16.92 -10.45
C ALA A 177 0.59 15.83 -9.37
N ALA A 178 1.08 16.09 -8.17
CA ALA A 178 1.03 15.16 -7.05
C ALA A 178 -0.41 14.81 -6.63
N ARG A 179 -1.32 15.78 -6.73
CA ARG A 179 -2.75 15.55 -6.50
C ARG A 179 -3.38 14.71 -7.61
N MET A 180 -3.02 14.94 -8.87
CA MET A 180 -3.53 14.16 -10.02
C MET A 180 -3.03 12.71 -10.01
N TYR A 181 -1.76 12.48 -9.67
CA TYR A 181 -1.14 11.15 -9.68
C TYR A 181 -1.18 10.44 -8.32
N GLY A 182 -1.99 10.91 -7.36
CA GLY A 182 -2.21 10.20 -6.09
C GLY A 182 -1.05 10.23 -5.09
N THR A 183 0.04 10.95 -5.38
CA THR A 183 1.20 11.05 -4.47
C THR A 183 1.01 12.07 -3.35
N ALA A 184 -0.10 12.82 -3.38
CA ALA A 184 -0.48 13.78 -2.34
C ALA A 184 -1.12 13.14 -1.09
N ARG A 185 -1.49 11.85 -1.15
CA ARG A 185 -2.27 11.18 -0.10
C ARG A 185 -1.40 10.28 0.77
N HIS A 186 -1.54 10.45 2.07
CA HIS A 186 -0.89 9.61 3.07
C HIS A 186 -1.95 8.97 3.96
N PHE A 187 -1.69 7.76 4.42
CA PHE A 187 -2.65 6.97 5.16
C PHE A 187 -2.09 6.61 6.52
N VAL A 188 -2.89 6.76 7.57
CA VAL A 188 -2.52 6.32 8.91
C VAL A 188 -2.59 4.79 8.96
N PRO A 189 -1.50 4.09 9.36
CA PRO A 189 -1.44 2.63 9.35
C PRO A 189 -2.61 1.95 10.05
N SER A 190 -3.04 2.47 11.20
CA SER A 190 -4.12 1.91 12.00
C SER A 190 -5.45 1.84 11.24
N VAL A 191 -5.81 2.93 10.57
CA VAL A 191 -7.04 3.03 9.77
C VAL A 191 -6.90 2.25 8.46
N ALA A 192 -5.76 2.41 7.78
CA ALA A 192 -5.52 1.82 6.48
C ALA A 192 -5.41 0.30 6.53
N ALA A 193 -4.77 -0.25 7.57
CA ALA A 193 -4.62 -1.70 7.74
C ALA A 193 -5.96 -2.37 8.00
N GLU A 194 -6.83 -1.77 8.83
CA GLU A 194 -8.17 -2.30 9.11
C GLU A 194 -9.03 -2.32 7.84
N TRP A 195 -9.00 -1.23 7.08
CA TRP A 195 -9.70 -1.15 5.80
C TRP A 195 -9.15 -2.17 4.79
N ALA A 196 -7.82 -2.25 4.64
CA ALA A 196 -7.18 -3.15 3.70
C ALA A 196 -7.47 -4.63 4.04
N ALA A 197 -7.46 -5.00 5.31
CA ALA A 197 -7.77 -6.35 5.76
C ALA A 197 -9.21 -6.78 5.45
N GLN A 198 -10.14 -5.84 5.32
CA GLN A 198 -11.53 -6.11 4.94
C GLN A 198 -11.72 -6.21 3.42
N GLN A 199 -10.88 -5.51 2.64
CA GLN A 199 -11.02 -5.43 1.18
C GLN A 199 -10.14 -6.44 0.42
N PHE A 200 -8.99 -6.82 0.98
CA PHE A 200 -7.99 -7.63 0.30
C PHE A 200 -7.65 -8.89 1.09
N ASP A 201 -8.00 -10.05 0.54
CA ASP A 201 -7.63 -11.36 1.11
C ASP A 201 -6.10 -11.57 1.16
N THR A 202 -5.36 -10.85 0.30
CA THR A 202 -3.89 -10.88 0.23
C THR A 202 -3.23 -10.04 1.30
N PHE A 203 -3.98 -9.22 2.05
CA PHE A 203 -3.39 -8.35 3.07
C PHE A 203 -2.80 -9.19 4.22
N PRO A 204 -1.55 -8.95 4.65
CA PRO A 204 -0.91 -9.79 5.65
C PRO A 204 -1.56 -9.64 7.04
N ALA A 205 -2.21 -10.68 7.54
CA ALA A 205 -2.79 -10.70 8.91
C ALA A 205 -1.74 -10.40 10.00
N SER A 206 -0.49 -10.83 9.80
CA SER A 206 0.64 -10.52 10.68
C SER A 206 1.00 -9.03 10.71
N LEU A 207 0.81 -8.31 9.60
CA LEU A 207 1.00 -6.86 9.55
C LEU A 207 -0.12 -6.15 10.30
N LEU A 208 -1.38 -6.55 10.11
CA LEU A 208 -2.50 -6.04 10.88
C LEU A 208 -2.28 -6.21 12.38
N ALA A 209 -1.85 -7.41 12.81
CA ALA A 209 -1.54 -7.69 14.20
C ALA A 209 -0.43 -6.77 14.74
N ALA A 210 0.63 -6.56 13.96
CA ALA A 210 1.73 -5.68 14.34
C ALA A 210 1.31 -4.20 14.46
N VAL A 211 0.42 -3.72 13.58
CA VAL A 211 -0.15 -2.37 13.66
C VAL A 211 -1.01 -2.21 14.92
N ARG A 212 -1.91 -3.17 15.19
CA ARG A 212 -2.73 -3.17 16.41
C ARG A 212 -1.89 -3.23 17.69
N GLU A 213 -0.81 -4.00 17.68
CA GLU A 213 0.13 -4.08 18.80
C GLU A 213 0.82 -2.73 19.03
N ARG A 214 1.31 -2.08 17.96
CA ARG A 214 1.87 -0.72 18.05
C ARG A 214 0.87 0.26 18.66
N ASP A 215 -0.36 0.28 18.16
CA ASP A 215 -1.37 1.24 18.63
C ASP A 215 -1.70 1.02 20.11
N ARG A 216 -1.78 -0.24 20.55
CA ARG A 216 -1.96 -0.59 21.96
C ARG A 216 -0.79 -0.12 22.81
N SER A 217 0.45 -0.33 22.35
CA SER A 217 1.65 0.15 23.06
C SER A 217 1.70 1.67 23.11
N SER A 218 1.39 2.36 22.01
CA SER A 218 1.28 3.82 21.96
C SER A 218 0.22 4.35 22.93
N ALA A 219 -0.95 3.71 22.99
CA ALA A 219 -2.00 4.04 23.93
C ALA A 219 -1.58 3.77 25.40
N ALA A 220 -0.84 2.68 25.65
CA ALA A 220 -0.29 2.37 26.97
C ALA A 220 0.79 3.37 27.40
N ASP A 221 1.66 3.79 26.48
CA ASP A 221 2.69 4.80 26.72
C ASP A 221 2.06 6.17 27.02
N LEU A 222 1.02 6.55 26.25
CA LEU A 222 0.21 7.75 26.53
C LEU A 222 -0.50 7.65 27.90
N ALA A 223 -0.99 6.47 28.26
CA ALA A 223 -1.61 6.22 29.56
C ALA A 223 -0.60 6.15 30.72
N ALA A 224 0.69 5.88 30.45
CA ALA A 224 1.76 5.88 31.44
C ALA A 224 2.37 7.27 31.68
N ILE A 225 2.39 8.13 30.65
CA ILE A 225 2.83 9.53 30.76
C ILE A 225 1.77 10.38 31.48
N VAL A 226 0.49 9.99 31.41
CA VAL A 226 -0.60 10.63 32.14
C VAL A 226 -0.90 9.78 33.39
N PRO A 227 -0.44 10.16 34.60
CA PRO A 227 -0.96 9.51 35.80
C PRO A 227 -2.46 9.71 35.78
N VAL A 228 -3.22 8.63 35.66
CA VAL A 228 -4.68 8.64 35.59
C VAL A 228 -5.20 9.44 36.80
N PRO A 229 -5.70 10.70 36.65
CA PRO A 229 -6.80 11.05 37.51
C PRO A 229 -7.94 10.18 37.01
N GLU A 230 -8.58 9.46 37.91
CA GLU A 230 -9.92 8.94 37.71
C GLU A 230 -10.71 9.98 36.91
N ILE A 231 -11.06 9.66 35.65
CA ILE A 231 -11.80 10.57 34.78
C ILE A 231 -13.22 10.57 35.33
N ALA A 232 -13.41 11.30 36.43
CA ALA A 232 -14.63 12.05 36.63
C ALA A 232 -14.85 12.81 35.32
N PRO A 233 -16.05 12.74 34.72
CA PRO A 233 -16.36 13.45 33.48
C PRO A 233 -15.89 14.88 33.67
N LYS A 234 -14.94 15.34 32.85
CA LYS A 234 -14.49 16.73 32.86
C LYS A 234 -15.76 17.56 32.72
N ALA A 235 -16.20 18.15 33.83
CA ALA A 235 -17.31 19.08 33.83
C ALA A 235 -16.95 20.11 32.76
N ASN A 236 -17.77 20.19 31.71
CA ASN A 236 -17.68 21.24 30.71
C ASN A 236 -17.48 22.54 31.47
N LYS A 237 -16.28 23.13 31.39
CA LYS A 237 -16.04 24.41 32.05
C LYS A 237 -17.15 25.34 31.53
N PRO A 238 -18.02 25.85 32.40
CA PRO A 238 -19.09 26.72 31.94
C PRO A 238 -18.44 27.91 31.24
N LEU A 239 -18.93 28.26 30.05
CA LEU A 239 -18.46 29.41 29.29
C LEU A 239 -18.36 30.62 30.22
N ASP A 240 -17.25 31.35 30.14
CA ASP A 240 -17.12 32.60 30.88
C ASP A 240 -18.16 33.62 30.37
N GLU A 241 -18.52 34.62 31.18
CA GLU A 241 -19.55 35.59 30.84
C GLU A 241 -19.25 36.32 29.52
N ARG A 242 -17.97 36.64 29.28
CA ARG A 242 -17.51 37.27 28.05
C ARG A 242 -17.63 36.35 26.84
N GLU A 243 -17.29 35.08 27.00
CA GLU A 243 -17.38 34.06 25.94
C GLU A 243 -18.85 33.79 25.59
N ARG A 244 -19.69 33.62 26.61
CA ARG A 244 -21.15 33.42 26.47
C ARG A 244 -21.79 34.61 25.75
N THR A 245 -21.49 35.84 26.16
CA THR A 245 -22.04 37.04 25.53
C THR A 245 -21.58 37.16 24.08
N THR A 246 -20.31 36.86 23.80
CA THR A 246 -19.79 36.87 22.42
C THR A 246 -20.49 35.85 21.54
N LEU A 247 -20.68 34.63 22.04
CA LEU A 247 -21.40 33.58 21.32
C LEU A 247 -22.86 33.97 21.03
N LEU A 248 -23.57 34.54 22.01
CA LEU A 248 -24.93 35.03 21.83
C LEU A 248 -25.01 36.13 20.77
N CYS A 249 -24.04 37.06 20.71
CA CYS A 249 -24.00 38.08 19.67
C CYS A 249 -23.77 37.51 18.27
N VAL A 250 -22.90 36.50 18.14
CA VAL A 250 -22.67 35.81 16.86
C VAL A 250 -23.94 35.12 16.40
N ILE A 251 -24.63 34.40 17.29
CA ILE A 251 -25.92 33.77 17.00
C ILE A 251 -26.96 34.81 16.55
N GLY A 252 -27.03 35.97 17.24
CA GLY A 252 -27.93 37.06 16.88
C GLY A 252 -27.66 37.64 15.50
N ALA A 253 -26.38 37.84 15.15
CA ALA A 253 -25.98 38.32 13.82
C ALA A 253 -26.38 37.33 12.72
N LEU A 254 -26.12 36.03 12.93
CA LEU A 254 -26.49 34.97 11.99
C LEU A 254 -28.02 34.88 11.82
N ALA A 255 -28.78 34.98 12.89
CA ALA A 255 -30.24 34.96 12.84
C ALA A 255 -30.81 36.16 12.05
N LYS A 256 -30.21 37.35 12.17
CA LYS A 256 -30.58 38.52 11.36
C LYS A 256 -30.31 38.30 9.88
N HIS A 257 -29.17 37.69 9.54
CA HIS A 257 -28.86 37.30 8.16
C HIS A 257 -29.83 36.24 7.61
N ALA A 258 -30.25 35.31 8.45
CA ALA A 258 -31.26 34.30 8.13
C ALA A 258 -32.70 34.86 8.10
N LYS A 259 -32.89 36.17 8.30
CA LYS A 259 -34.19 36.86 8.35
C LYS A 259 -35.14 36.29 9.42
N LEU A 260 -34.60 35.76 10.52
CA LEU A 260 -35.40 35.32 11.67
C LEU A 260 -35.78 36.53 12.53
N ASP A 261 -37.06 36.67 12.83
CA ASP A 261 -37.56 37.72 13.73
C ASP A 261 -37.33 37.31 15.19
N LEU A 262 -36.24 37.81 15.77
CA LEU A 262 -35.87 37.56 17.16
C LEU A 262 -36.78 38.28 18.18
N SER A 263 -37.59 39.27 17.76
CA SER A 263 -38.60 39.88 18.65
C SER A 263 -39.73 38.91 18.99
N GLN A 264 -39.97 37.93 18.11
CA GLN A 264 -40.91 36.83 18.29
C GLN A 264 -40.17 35.52 18.58
N HIS A 265 -39.30 35.55 19.60
CA HIS A 265 -38.37 34.45 19.94
C HIS A 265 -39.02 33.05 20.01
N MET A 266 -40.28 32.93 20.46
CA MET A 266 -40.99 31.64 20.48
C MET A 266 -41.26 31.10 19.07
N LYS A 267 -41.78 31.94 18.17
CA LYS A 267 -42.04 31.53 16.78
C LYS A 267 -40.76 31.27 16.02
N ALA A 268 -39.71 32.05 16.27
CA ALA A 268 -38.38 31.79 15.74
C ALA A 268 -37.84 30.43 16.24
N GLY A 269 -38.06 30.09 17.51
CA GLY A 269 -37.73 28.78 18.06
C GLY A 269 -38.44 27.62 17.37
N ASP A 270 -39.76 27.74 17.15
CA ASP A 270 -40.53 26.74 16.41
C ASP A 270 -40.05 26.57 14.96
N THR A 271 -39.70 27.69 14.31
CA THR A 271 -39.16 27.69 12.94
C THR A 271 -37.81 26.97 12.89
N ILE A 272 -36.90 27.22 13.84
CA ILE A 272 -35.60 26.54 13.90
C ILE A 272 -35.77 25.05 14.19
N ALA A 273 -36.66 24.68 15.13
CA ALA A 273 -36.93 23.28 15.44
C ALA A 273 -37.46 22.50 14.23
N ALA A 274 -38.23 23.15 13.35
CA ALA A 274 -38.72 22.56 12.12
C ALA A 274 -37.64 22.44 11.03
N ILE A 275 -36.69 23.39 10.96
CA ILE A 275 -35.60 23.39 9.96
C ILE A 275 -34.47 22.43 10.35
N VAL A 276 -34.23 22.25 11.65
CA VAL A 276 -33.09 21.52 12.20
C VAL A 276 -33.56 20.42 13.17
N PRO A 277 -34.34 19.42 12.69
CA PRO A 277 -34.90 18.37 13.54
C PRO A 277 -33.83 17.50 14.22
N GLU A 278 -32.63 17.42 13.67
CA GLU A 278 -31.48 16.69 14.21
C GLU A 278 -30.99 17.23 15.57
N LEU A 279 -31.33 18.48 15.93
CA LEU A 279 -30.96 19.04 17.23
C LEU A 279 -31.73 18.43 18.40
N GLN A 280 -32.84 17.73 18.15
CA GLN A 280 -33.70 17.12 19.18
C GLN A 280 -34.11 18.09 20.31
N LEU A 281 -34.18 19.39 20.01
CA LEU A 281 -34.61 20.43 20.93
C LEU A 281 -36.02 20.90 20.57
N THR A 282 -36.85 21.16 21.58
CA THR A 282 -38.19 21.71 21.35
C THR A 282 -38.11 23.18 20.95
N GLY A 283 -39.05 23.64 20.12
CA GLY A 283 -39.14 25.06 19.73
C GLY A 283 -39.23 26.01 20.93
N ARG A 284 -39.87 25.56 22.02
CA ARG A 284 -39.89 26.27 23.31
C ARG A 284 -38.49 26.43 23.90
N THR A 285 -37.72 25.36 24.01
CA THR A 285 -36.35 25.41 24.55
C THR A 285 -35.47 26.35 23.74
N ILE A 286 -35.56 26.27 22.40
CA ILE A 286 -34.82 27.15 21.50
C ILE A 286 -35.25 28.61 21.68
N GLY A 287 -36.57 28.87 21.76
CA GLY A 287 -37.11 30.21 21.95
C GLY A 287 -36.65 30.88 23.27
N GLU A 288 -36.54 30.11 24.35
CA GLU A 288 -36.00 30.60 25.63
C GLU A 288 -34.50 30.97 25.53
N HIS A 289 -33.73 30.26 24.71
CA HIS A 289 -32.34 30.64 24.40
C HIS A 289 -32.26 31.87 23.50
N LEU A 290 -33.13 31.99 22.49
CA LEU A 290 -33.19 33.15 21.60
C LEU A 290 -33.58 34.43 22.32
N LYS A 291 -34.38 34.35 23.39
CA LYS A 291 -34.65 35.50 24.25
C LYS A 291 -33.35 36.10 24.83
N LYS A 292 -32.43 35.26 25.31
CA LYS A 292 -31.12 35.68 25.83
C LYS A 292 -30.22 36.27 24.75
N VAL A 293 -30.39 35.85 23.50
CA VAL A 293 -29.70 36.44 22.35
C VAL A 293 -30.13 37.89 22.13
N GLY A 294 -31.44 38.16 22.17
CA GLY A 294 -31.98 39.52 22.08
C GLY A 294 -31.39 40.45 23.15
N GLU A 295 -31.43 40.01 24.41
CA GLU A 295 -30.87 40.76 25.55
C GLU A 295 -29.36 41.02 25.41
N ALA A 296 -28.58 40.03 24.94
CA ALA A 296 -27.14 40.17 24.74
C ALA A 296 -26.80 41.14 23.59
N MET A 297 -27.59 41.13 22.51
CA MET A 297 -27.42 42.04 21.38
C MET A 297 -27.70 43.50 21.78
N GLU A 298 -28.76 43.75 22.58
CA GLU A 298 -29.08 45.09 23.09
C GLU A 298 -27.99 45.64 24.01
N LYS A 299 -27.46 44.81 24.92
CA LYS A 299 -26.37 45.19 25.85
C LYS A 299 -25.07 45.59 25.15
N ARG A 300 -24.82 45.12 23.93
CA ARG A 300 -23.60 45.42 23.16
C ARG A 300 -23.77 46.56 22.16
N THR A 301 -25.01 46.96 21.89
CA THR A 301 -25.35 48.04 20.95
C THR A 301 -25.56 49.39 21.68
N LYS A 302 -25.84 49.36 22.99
CA LYS A 302 -25.77 50.52 23.88
C LYS A 302 -24.34 50.73 24.40
#